data_AF-A0A0N4WR62-F1
#
_entry.id   AF-A0A0N4WR62-F1
#
_cell.length_a   1.000
_cell.length_b   1.000
_cell.length_c   1.000
_cell.angle_alpha   90.00
_cell.angle_beta   90.00
_cell.angle_gamma   90.00
#
_symmetry.space_group_name_H-M   'P 1'
#
loop_
_entity.id
_entity.type
_entity.pdbx_description
1 polymer ?
#
loop_
_entity_poly.entity_id
_entity_poly.type
_entity_poly.pdbx_seq_one_letter_code
_entity_poly.pdbx_strand_id
1 'polypeptide(L)'
;VAKKIREEEQEQLSPPKEEKKKKKKSKKGGEEQKKNEAVDISLDPKNFLQVETTNLTKVSAEAMDRMDEFDEDQAHVIAEAFKDDDVIGDFEEDKMLVEEGERPKDVDLTLQGWGCWVGPGMTERKRRKQFVIKAREKRRKDKNRPGLIIKELDEKSISKLQPTSLPFPYTSVVDFETMVSQPIGKDWNPIGVVQELCKPSVVTQGGRTIRPMDKEDVLAGKLALDTD
;
A
#
# COMPACT_ATOMS: atom_id res chain seq x y z
N VAL A 1 36.18 -32.74 -8.10
CA VAL A 1 36.19 -31.28 -7.80
C VAL A 1 34.77 -30.74 -7.69
N ALA A 2 33.93 -30.84 -8.73
CA ALA A 2 32.55 -30.34 -8.71
C ALA A 2 31.62 -30.98 -7.63
N LYS A 3 31.76 -32.28 -7.32
CA LYS A 3 30.98 -32.91 -6.23
C LYS A 3 31.40 -32.43 -4.83
N LYS A 4 32.68 -32.09 -4.66
CA LYS A 4 33.25 -31.62 -3.38
C LYS A 4 32.78 -30.20 -3.03
N ILE A 5 32.61 -29.37 -4.06
CA ILE A 5 32.05 -28.02 -3.96
C ILE A 5 30.55 -28.06 -3.61
N ARG A 6 29.81 -29.05 -4.14
CA ARG A 6 28.38 -29.20 -3.88
C ARG A 6 28.06 -29.74 -2.47
N GLU A 7 28.96 -30.52 -1.89
CA GLU A 7 28.88 -30.94 -0.48
C GLU A 7 29.28 -29.80 0.48
N GLU A 8 30.28 -28.97 0.13
CA GLU A 8 30.64 -27.76 0.90
C GLU A 8 29.54 -26.67 0.86
N GLU A 9 28.74 -26.62 -0.20
CA GLU A 9 27.56 -25.73 -0.30
C GLU A 9 26.39 -26.21 0.57
N GLN A 10 26.28 -27.52 0.83
CA GLN A 10 25.20 -28.09 1.66
C GLN A 10 25.49 -27.99 3.17
N GLU A 11 26.76 -27.94 3.59
CA GLU A 11 27.12 -27.71 5.00
C GLU A 11 26.87 -26.26 5.47
N GLN A 12 26.82 -25.30 4.54
CA GLN A 12 26.60 -23.87 4.84
C GLN A 12 25.12 -23.48 5.04
N LEU A 13 24.18 -24.42 4.83
CA LEU A 13 22.74 -24.19 4.95
C LEU A 13 22.10 -24.72 6.25
N SER A 14 22.91 -25.05 7.27
CA SER A 14 22.40 -25.44 8.59
C SER A 14 22.51 -24.29 9.61
N PRO A 15 21.44 -23.97 10.37
CA PRO A 15 21.48 -22.91 11.37
C PRO A 15 22.30 -23.35 12.60
N PRO A 16 23.10 -22.45 13.23
CA PRO A 16 23.96 -22.83 14.35
C PRO A 16 23.16 -23.11 15.62
N LYS A 17 23.48 -24.24 16.27
CA LYS A 17 23.00 -24.63 17.61
C LYS A 17 23.54 -23.67 18.67
N GLU A 18 22.65 -23.18 19.51
CA GLU A 18 22.91 -22.20 20.57
C GLU A 18 23.43 -22.90 21.85
N GLU A 19 24.74 -22.79 22.15
CA GLU A 19 25.31 -23.13 23.46
C GLU A 19 25.57 -21.86 24.30
N LYS A 20 24.77 -21.66 25.36
CA LYS A 20 24.94 -20.57 26.32
C LYS A 20 26.11 -20.84 27.28
N LYS A 21 27.22 -20.10 27.14
CA LYS A 21 28.24 -19.94 28.20
C LYS A 21 28.22 -18.53 28.80
N LYS A 22 27.79 -18.47 30.07
CA LYS A 22 27.84 -17.31 30.97
C LYS A 22 29.29 -16.83 31.18
N LYS A 23 29.56 -15.54 31.00
CA LYS A 23 30.57 -14.80 31.80
C LYS A 23 30.11 -13.37 32.10
N LYS A 24 29.95 -13.10 33.39
CA LYS A 24 29.84 -11.76 34.00
C LYS A 24 31.11 -10.95 33.74
N LYS A 25 30.95 -9.65 33.45
CA LYS A 25 31.75 -8.58 34.07
C LYS A 25 31.04 -7.22 33.96
N SER A 26 30.98 -6.58 35.11
CA SER A 26 30.44 -5.25 35.43
C SER A 26 31.27 -4.09 34.86
N LYS A 27 30.61 -2.98 34.46
CA LYS A 27 30.81 -1.63 35.03
C LYS A 27 29.93 -0.56 34.36
N LYS A 28 28.93 -0.10 35.11
CA LYS A 28 28.47 1.26 35.43
C LYS A 28 28.93 2.43 34.52
N GLY A 29 27.95 3.19 33.99
CA GLY A 29 28.15 4.56 33.51
C GLY A 29 26.95 5.18 32.77
N GLY A 30 25.99 5.74 33.54
CA GLY A 30 25.12 6.89 33.20
C GLY A 30 24.23 6.87 31.95
N GLU A 31 22.91 6.77 32.15
CA GLU A 31 21.90 7.08 31.13
C GLU A 31 20.83 8.03 31.68
N GLU A 32 20.66 9.17 30.99
CA GLU A 32 19.47 10.01 31.03
C GLU A 32 18.30 9.22 30.42
N GLN A 33 17.31 8.88 31.24
CA GLN A 33 16.13 8.17 30.79
C GLN A 33 15.11 9.15 30.18
N LYS A 34 15.12 9.28 28.85
CA LYS A 34 13.86 9.49 28.13
C LYS A 34 13.11 8.15 28.14
N LYS A 35 12.10 8.06 28.99
CA LYS A 35 11.15 6.94 28.99
C LYS A 35 10.37 6.99 27.67
N ASN A 36 10.82 6.23 26.68
CA ASN A 36 9.88 5.66 25.73
C ASN A 36 9.30 4.47 26.48
N GLU A 37 8.07 4.61 26.94
CA GLU A 37 7.30 3.49 27.45
C GLU A 37 7.15 2.52 26.28
N ALA A 38 7.94 1.45 26.29
CA ALA A 38 7.53 0.23 25.63
C ALA A 38 6.21 -0.11 26.32
N VAL A 39 5.10 0.17 25.64
CA VAL A 39 3.82 -0.39 26.01
C VAL A 39 4.05 -1.88 25.80
N ASP A 40 4.43 -2.58 26.87
CA ASP A 40 4.28 -4.03 26.92
C ASP A 40 2.79 -4.23 26.65
N ILE A 41 2.46 -4.70 25.45
CA ILE A 41 1.11 -5.04 25.04
C ILE A 41 0.77 -6.34 25.79
N SER A 42 0.69 -6.23 27.11
CA SER A 42 -0.02 -7.19 27.95
C SER A 42 -1.41 -7.32 27.35
N LEU A 43 -1.85 -8.57 27.18
CA LEU A 43 -3.09 -9.06 26.59
C LEU A 43 -4.36 -8.46 27.23
N ASP A 44 -4.50 -7.13 27.21
CA ASP A 44 -5.69 -6.41 27.60
C ASP A 44 -6.54 -6.23 26.34
N PRO A 45 -7.63 -6.99 26.18
CA PRO A 45 -8.49 -6.92 25.00
C PRO A 45 -9.06 -5.50 24.81
N LYS A 46 -9.11 -4.70 25.88
CA LYS A 46 -9.58 -3.31 25.88
C LYS A 46 -8.70 -2.37 25.05
N ASN A 47 -7.38 -2.56 25.02
CA ASN A 47 -6.47 -1.70 24.24
C ASN A 47 -6.51 -2.00 22.74
N PHE A 48 -6.86 -3.24 22.37
CA PHE A 48 -6.96 -3.67 20.98
C PHE A 48 -8.36 -3.42 20.38
N LEU A 49 -9.42 -3.55 21.19
CA LEU A 49 -10.81 -3.31 20.78
C LEU A 49 -11.17 -1.82 20.74
N GLN A 50 -10.44 -0.96 21.46
CA GLN A 50 -10.52 0.50 21.31
C GLN A 50 -9.85 0.96 20.01
N VAL A 51 -10.32 0.43 18.88
CA VAL A 51 -10.02 1.04 17.58
C VAL A 51 -10.73 2.39 17.56
N GLU A 52 -9.97 3.48 17.58
CA GLU A 52 -10.53 4.82 17.39
C GLU A 52 -11.15 4.90 15.97
N THR A 53 -12.44 4.61 15.87
CA THR A 53 -13.22 4.61 14.61
C THR A 53 -13.56 6.02 14.11
N THR A 54 -12.98 7.06 14.70
CA THR A 54 -13.30 8.49 14.49
C THR A 54 -13.12 8.96 13.04
N ASN A 55 -12.49 8.17 12.17
CA ASN A 55 -12.25 8.49 10.75
C ASN A 55 -13.00 7.58 9.75
N LEU A 56 -13.92 6.71 10.20
CA LEU A 56 -14.72 5.84 9.33
C LEU A 56 -16.08 6.51 9.03
N THR A 57 -16.17 7.26 7.94
CA THR A 57 -17.40 7.97 7.54
C THR A 57 -18.51 7.07 6.95
N LYS A 58 -18.30 5.74 6.87
CA LYS A 58 -19.18 4.79 6.17
C LYS A 58 -19.55 3.54 6.98
N VAL A 59 -19.55 3.61 8.31
CA VAL A 59 -20.10 2.54 9.16
C VAL A 59 -21.50 2.97 9.61
N SER A 60 -22.49 2.08 9.50
CA SER A 60 -23.86 2.37 9.93
C SER A 60 -23.92 2.55 11.45
N ALA A 61 -24.75 3.49 11.93
CA ALA A 61 -24.92 3.74 13.36
C ALA A 61 -25.32 2.48 14.16
N GLU A 62 -26.07 1.57 13.52
CA GLU A 62 -26.47 0.27 14.07
C GLU A 62 -25.31 -0.72 14.25
N ALA A 63 -24.21 -0.56 13.51
CA ALA A 63 -23.00 -1.36 13.68
C ALA A 63 -22.06 -0.79 14.76
N MET A 64 -22.10 0.53 14.99
CA MET A 64 -21.40 1.16 16.12
C MET A 64 -22.05 0.80 17.46
N ASP A 65 -23.38 0.81 17.53
CA ASP A 65 -24.15 0.50 18.76
C ASP A 65 -23.94 -0.98 19.19
N ARG A 66 -23.89 -1.91 18.23
CA ARG A 66 -23.57 -3.33 18.49
C ARG A 66 -22.12 -3.58 18.90
N MET A 67 -21.22 -2.64 18.63
CA MET A 67 -19.79 -2.78 18.94
C MET A 67 -19.44 -2.21 20.32
N ASP A 68 -20.24 -1.27 20.82
CA ASP A 68 -20.22 -0.85 22.23
C ASP A 68 -20.87 -1.90 23.16
N GLU A 69 -21.72 -2.77 22.62
CA GLU A 69 -22.26 -3.98 23.28
C GLU A 69 -21.33 -5.21 23.10
N PHE A 70 -20.02 -4.98 23.00
CA PHE A 70 -19.05 -6.06 23.19
C PHE A 70 -18.89 -6.28 24.70
N ASP A 71 -19.65 -7.22 25.24
CA ASP A 71 -19.65 -7.52 26.68
C ASP A 71 -18.24 -7.83 27.18
N GLU A 72 -17.89 -7.31 28.37
CA GLU A 72 -16.61 -7.59 29.02
C GLU A 72 -16.36 -9.10 29.18
N ASP A 73 -17.44 -9.88 29.27
CA ASP A 73 -17.43 -11.34 29.31
C ASP A 73 -16.87 -11.96 28.02
N GLN A 74 -17.20 -11.41 26.84
CA GLN A 74 -16.66 -11.89 25.56
C GLN A 74 -15.17 -11.58 25.46
N ALA A 75 -14.75 -10.40 25.90
CA ALA A 75 -13.35 -10.01 25.96
C ALA A 75 -12.55 -10.92 26.90
N HIS A 76 -13.13 -11.32 28.04
CA HIS A 76 -12.54 -12.29 28.95
C HIS A 76 -12.44 -13.69 28.34
N VAL A 77 -13.47 -14.16 27.64
CA VAL A 77 -13.44 -15.47 26.94
C VAL A 77 -12.39 -15.49 25.84
N ILE A 78 -12.23 -14.39 25.10
CA ILE A 78 -11.18 -14.25 24.08
C ILE A 78 -9.79 -14.27 24.74
N ALA A 79 -9.59 -13.49 25.80
CA ALA A 79 -8.32 -13.47 26.53
C ALA A 79 -7.98 -14.84 27.14
N GLU A 80 -8.98 -15.61 27.59
CA GLU A 80 -8.80 -16.98 28.08
C GLU A 80 -8.46 -17.95 26.93
N ALA A 81 -9.13 -17.82 25.78
CA ALA A 81 -8.90 -18.67 24.60
C ALA A 81 -7.52 -18.44 23.97
N PHE A 82 -7.01 -17.20 23.99
CA PHE A 82 -5.68 -16.82 23.47
C PHE A 82 -4.62 -16.68 24.56
N LYS A 83 -4.87 -17.19 25.78
CA LYS A 83 -3.91 -17.13 26.88
C LYS A 83 -2.63 -17.92 26.59
N ASP A 84 -2.76 -19.00 25.83
CA ASP A 84 -1.67 -19.91 25.50
C ASP A 84 -1.02 -19.61 24.13
N ASP A 85 -1.58 -18.68 23.35
CA ASP A 85 -1.15 -18.36 21.98
C ASP A 85 -0.76 -16.88 21.84
N ASP A 86 0.47 -16.59 21.43
CA ASP A 86 0.98 -15.22 21.29
C ASP A 86 0.63 -14.62 19.93
N VAL A 87 -0.66 -14.37 19.75
CA VAL A 87 -1.22 -13.81 18.51
C VAL A 87 -0.66 -12.42 18.17
N ILE A 88 -0.15 -11.69 19.17
CA ILE A 88 0.41 -10.34 18.98
C ILE A 88 1.86 -10.47 18.51
N GLY A 89 2.65 -11.33 19.14
CA GLY A 89 4.02 -11.63 18.71
C GLY A 89 4.08 -12.12 17.26
N ASP A 90 3.26 -13.12 16.92
CA ASP A 90 3.18 -13.65 15.55
C ASP A 90 2.79 -12.56 14.53
N PHE A 91 1.85 -11.69 14.90
CA PHE A 91 1.43 -10.57 14.05
C PHE A 91 2.54 -9.54 13.85
N GLU A 92 3.29 -9.22 14.90
CA GLU A 92 4.45 -8.31 14.82
C GLU A 92 5.57 -8.91 13.98
N GLU A 93 5.83 -10.21 14.11
CA GLU A 93 6.79 -10.94 13.29
C GLU A 93 6.40 -10.92 11.81
N ASP A 94 5.15 -11.22 11.48
CA ASP A 94 4.62 -11.14 10.11
C ASP A 94 4.68 -9.71 9.56
N LYS A 95 4.34 -8.71 10.40
CA LYS A 95 4.44 -7.30 10.02
C LYS A 95 5.89 -6.93 9.71
N MET A 96 6.84 -7.31 10.56
CA MET A 96 8.26 -7.09 10.30
C MET A 96 8.67 -7.78 9.00
N LEU A 97 8.31 -9.04 8.76
CA LEU A 97 8.67 -9.76 7.56
C LEU A 97 8.18 -9.05 6.27
N VAL A 98 6.94 -8.57 6.28
CA VAL A 98 6.39 -7.77 5.17
C VAL A 98 7.16 -6.45 5.03
N GLU A 99 7.41 -5.74 6.12
CA GLU A 99 8.23 -4.52 6.11
C GLU A 99 9.61 -4.75 5.50
N GLU A 100 10.28 -5.83 5.90
CA GLU A 100 11.61 -6.17 5.41
C GLU A 100 11.61 -6.45 3.91
N GLY A 101 10.57 -7.12 3.41
CA GLY A 101 10.39 -7.43 1.99
C GLY A 101 10.08 -6.21 1.13
N GLU A 102 9.34 -5.24 1.67
CA GLU A 102 8.95 -4.01 0.98
C GLU A 102 10.03 -2.91 1.05
N ARG A 103 10.92 -2.96 2.05
CA ARG A 103 12.00 -1.99 2.20
C ARG A 103 12.82 -1.89 0.90
N PRO A 104 12.99 -0.68 0.33
CA PRO A 104 13.80 -0.51 -0.85
C PRO A 104 15.24 -0.92 -0.52
N LYS A 105 15.85 -1.75 -1.37
CA LYS A 105 17.20 -2.26 -1.16
C LYS A 105 18.23 -1.18 -1.47
N ASP A 106 19.30 -1.15 -0.66
CA ASP A 106 20.46 -0.30 -0.92
C ASP A 106 21.08 -0.66 -2.27
N VAL A 107 21.37 0.36 -3.08
CA VAL A 107 21.99 0.16 -4.40
C VAL A 107 23.50 0.29 -4.25
N ASP A 108 24.20 -0.82 -4.44
CA ASP A 108 25.66 -0.83 -4.46
C ASP A 108 26.16 -0.53 -5.88
N LEU A 109 26.83 0.62 -6.05
CA LEU A 109 27.44 1.05 -7.30
C LEU A 109 28.93 0.68 -7.39
N THR A 110 29.45 -0.18 -6.51
CA THR A 110 30.84 -0.64 -6.61
C THR A 110 31.06 -1.47 -7.87
N LEU A 111 31.92 -0.98 -8.76
CA LEU A 111 32.45 -1.79 -9.86
C LEU A 111 33.65 -2.60 -9.39
N GLN A 112 33.73 -3.87 -9.80
CA GLN A 112 34.88 -4.72 -9.54
C GLN A 112 36.11 -4.19 -10.29
N GLY A 113 37.22 -3.96 -9.58
CA GLY A 113 38.50 -3.51 -10.17
C GLY A 113 38.63 -1.99 -10.38
N TRP A 114 37.53 -1.25 -10.58
CA TRP A 114 37.57 0.21 -10.71
C TRP A 114 37.52 0.87 -9.31
N GLY A 115 38.45 1.79 -9.01
CA GLY A 115 38.55 2.42 -7.68
C GLY A 115 39.26 1.56 -6.60
N CYS A 116 39.86 0.43 -6.98
CA CYS A 116 40.63 -0.44 -6.06
C CYS A 116 42.10 -0.01 -5.86
N TRP A 117 42.61 0.93 -6.66
CA TRP A 117 44.04 1.28 -6.72
C TRP A 117 44.49 2.35 -5.70
N VAL A 118 43.75 2.52 -4.60
CA VAL A 118 44.06 3.54 -3.60
C VAL A 118 45.27 3.17 -2.73
N GLY A 119 46.05 4.17 -2.32
CA GLY A 119 47.30 4.01 -1.57
C GLY A 119 47.14 3.46 -0.14
N PRO A 120 48.26 3.09 0.51
CA PRO A 120 48.27 2.49 1.85
C PRO A 120 47.64 3.41 2.90
N GLY A 121 46.59 2.92 3.58
CA GLY A 121 45.91 3.64 4.67
C GLY A 121 44.38 3.57 4.66
N MET A 122 43.76 3.13 3.55
CA MET A 122 42.30 3.00 3.44
C MET A 122 41.86 1.53 3.50
N THR A 123 40.94 1.20 4.42
CA THR A 123 40.40 -0.16 4.54
C THR A 123 39.24 -0.38 3.56
N GLU A 124 39.17 -1.58 2.97
CA GLU A 124 38.18 -1.94 1.95
C GLU A 124 36.72 -1.74 2.40
N ARG A 125 36.46 -1.91 3.70
CA ARG A 125 35.13 -1.68 4.31
C ARG A 125 34.71 -0.21 4.28
N LYS A 126 35.64 0.74 4.42
CA LYS A 126 35.33 2.18 4.30
C LYS A 126 35.09 2.58 2.85
N ARG A 127 35.78 1.94 1.89
CA ARG A 127 35.60 2.14 0.44
C ARG A 127 34.20 1.75 0.00
N ARG A 128 33.76 0.52 0.32
CA ARG A 128 32.44 0.02 -0.13
C ARG A 128 31.28 0.92 0.34
N LYS A 129 31.37 1.48 1.55
CA LYS A 129 30.36 2.40 2.09
C LYS A 129 30.21 3.71 1.30
N GLN A 130 31.22 4.15 0.53
CA GLN A 130 31.14 5.39 -0.27
C GLN A 130 30.37 5.19 -1.58
N PHE A 131 30.29 3.95 -2.06
CA PHE A 131 29.65 3.59 -3.32
C PHE A 131 28.28 2.93 -3.12
N VAL A 132 27.90 2.62 -1.87
CA VAL A 132 26.56 2.16 -1.53
C VAL A 132 25.67 3.38 -1.30
N ILE A 133 24.69 3.56 -2.18
CA ILE A 133 23.62 4.53 -1.98
C ILE A 133 22.57 3.86 -1.10
N LYS A 134 22.44 4.35 0.13
CA LYS A 134 21.41 3.90 1.06
C LYS A 134 20.04 4.33 0.56
N ALA A 135 19.13 3.37 0.44
CA ALA A 135 17.76 3.67 0.08
C ALA A 135 17.09 4.46 1.22
N ARG A 136 16.32 5.48 0.86
CA ARG A 136 15.54 6.24 1.86
C ARG A 136 14.37 5.39 2.31
N GLU A 137 14.24 5.20 3.62
CA GLU A 137 13.09 4.51 4.18
C GLU A 137 11.84 5.37 4.02
N LYS A 138 10.85 4.86 3.29
CA LYS A 138 9.55 5.52 3.12
C LYS A 138 8.76 5.35 4.42
N ARG A 139 8.07 6.40 4.87
CA ARG A 139 7.11 6.28 5.97
C ARG A 139 5.89 5.50 5.47
N ARG A 140 5.70 4.28 5.98
CA ARG A 140 4.53 3.45 5.67
C ARG A 140 3.26 4.07 6.27
N LYS A 141 2.11 3.76 5.66
CA LYS A 141 0.79 4.24 6.09
C LYS A 141 0.30 3.59 7.38
N ASP A 142 0.78 2.39 7.69
CA ASP A 142 0.41 1.56 8.84
C ASP A 142 1.31 1.77 10.08
N LYS A 143 2.32 2.65 10.02
CA LYS A 143 3.25 2.88 11.16
C LYS A 143 2.56 3.32 12.45
N ASN A 144 1.48 4.11 12.34
CA ASN A 144 0.75 4.65 13.49
C ASN A 144 -0.54 3.88 13.81
N ARG A 145 -0.80 2.75 13.14
CA ARG A 145 -2.05 1.99 13.27
C ARG A 145 -1.74 0.60 13.84
N PRO A 146 -2.13 0.29 15.09
CA PRO A 146 -1.99 -1.05 15.64
C PRO A 146 -2.93 -2.03 14.95
N GLY A 147 -2.59 -3.32 14.92
CA GLY A 147 -3.45 -4.39 14.38
C GLY A 147 -3.67 -4.37 12.86
N LEU A 148 -2.93 -3.55 12.10
CA LEU A 148 -3.04 -3.49 10.64
C LEU A 148 -1.69 -3.69 9.94
N ILE A 149 -1.70 -4.55 8.92
CA ILE A 149 -0.59 -4.73 7.96
C ILE A 149 -1.12 -4.31 6.59
N ILE A 150 -0.54 -3.24 6.02
CA ILE A 150 -0.88 -2.79 4.66
C ILE A 150 0.26 -3.16 3.72
N LYS A 151 -0.02 -3.93 2.67
CA LYS A 151 0.93 -4.14 1.58
C LYS A 151 0.97 -2.90 0.69
N GLU A 152 2.12 -2.23 0.58
CA GLU A 152 2.30 -1.02 -0.22
C GLU A 152 2.86 -1.29 -1.62
N LEU A 153 3.10 -2.56 -1.96
CA LEU A 153 3.61 -2.94 -3.28
C LEU A 153 2.55 -2.80 -4.38
N ASP A 154 2.97 -2.25 -5.52
CA ASP A 154 2.12 -2.10 -6.69
C ASP A 154 1.99 -3.42 -7.46
N GLU A 155 0.75 -3.89 -7.60
CA GLU A 155 0.45 -5.08 -8.40
C GLU A 155 0.49 -4.77 -9.91
N LYS A 156 1.35 -5.48 -10.63
CA LYS A 156 1.55 -5.26 -12.09
C LYS A 156 0.33 -5.62 -12.93
N SER A 157 -0.58 -6.46 -12.42
CA SER A 157 -1.83 -6.81 -13.08
C SER A 157 -2.80 -5.63 -13.08
N ILE A 158 -2.94 -4.95 -11.94
CA ILE A 158 -3.83 -3.80 -11.74
C ILE A 158 -3.28 -2.58 -12.48
N SER A 159 -1.97 -2.35 -12.40
CA SER A 159 -1.30 -1.22 -13.06
C SER A 159 -1.53 -1.19 -14.58
N LYS A 160 -1.74 -2.34 -15.24
CA LYS A 160 -2.06 -2.42 -16.68
C LYS A 160 -3.44 -1.90 -17.03
N LEU A 161 -4.39 -1.99 -16.10
CA LEU A 161 -5.79 -1.59 -16.30
C LEU A 161 -5.98 -0.10 -15.99
N GLN A 162 -5.07 0.50 -15.23
CA GLN A 162 -5.12 1.89 -14.85
C GLN A 162 -4.44 2.77 -15.93
N PRO A 163 -4.96 3.98 -16.19
CA PRO A 163 -4.31 4.92 -17.08
C PRO A 163 -2.98 5.39 -16.50
N THR A 164 -1.94 5.48 -17.34
CA THR A 164 -0.61 5.93 -16.93
C THR A 164 -0.52 7.45 -16.75
N SER A 165 -1.32 8.19 -17.51
CA SER A 165 -1.37 9.65 -17.49
C SER A 165 -2.81 10.14 -17.66
N LEU A 166 -3.08 11.35 -17.19
CA LEU A 166 -4.40 11.97 -17.35
C LEU A 166 -4.72 12.21 -18.82
N PRO A 167 -5.92 11.79 -19.29
CA PRO A 167 -6.34 12.09 -20.66
C PRO A 167 -6.75 13.56 -20.79
N PHE A 168 -6.43 14.17 -21.94
CA PHE A 168 -7.01 15.46 -22.34
C PHE A 168 -8.54 15.29 -22.46
N PRO A 169 -9.40 16.19 -21.96
CA PRO A 169 -9.16 17.58 -21.53
C PRO A 169 -8.96 17.81 -20.02
N TYR A 170 -8.82 16.75 -19.20
CA TYR A 170 -8.75 16.91 -17.75
C TYR A 170 -7.41 17.44 -17.28
N THR A 171 -7.44 18.32 -16.29
CA THR A 171 -6.25 18.88 -15.63
C THR A 171 -5.99 18.26 -14.26
N SER A 172 -7.04 17.80 -13.57
CA SER A 172 -6.99 17.18 -12.24
C SER A 172 -7.33 15.69 -12.30
N VAL A 173 -6.67 14.90 -11.46
CA VAL A 173 -6.96 13.47 -11.28
C VAL A 173 -8.36 13.27 -10.71
N VAL A 174 -8.76 14.13 -9.77
CA VAL A 174 -10.06 14.03 -9.11
C VAL A 174 -11.19 14.22 -10.12
N ASP A 175 -11.06 15.15 -11.06
CA ASP A 175 -12.09 15.41 -12.07
C ASP A 175 -12.25 14.22 -13.02
N PHE A 176 -11.13 13.60 -13.41
CA PHE A 176 -11.15 12.40 -14.24
C PHE A 176 -11.75 11.21 -13.50
N GLU A 177 -11.32 10.94 -12.27
CA GLU A 177 -11.81 9.81 -11.48
C GLU A 177 -13.30 9.95 -11.13
N THR A 178 -13.75 11.17 -10.78
CA THR A 178 -15.16 11.43 -10.51
C THR A 178 -16.03 11.20 -11.73
N MET A 179 -15.58 11.61 -12.92
CA MET A 179 -16.30 11.33 -14.15
C MET A 179 -16.34 9.82 -14.48
N VAL A 180 -15.20 9.12 -14.39
CA VAL A 180 -15.12 7.68 -14.67
C VAL A 180 -15.87 6.84 -13.64
N SER A 181 -16.05 7.35 -12.42
CA SER A 181 -16.77 6.64 -11.35
C SER A 181 -18.25 6.38 -11.66
N GLN A 182 -18.83 7.12 -12.61
CA GLN A 182 -20.24 6.99 -12.97
C GLN A 182 -20.47 5.84 -13.96
N PRO A 183 -21.24 4.79 -13.61
CA PRO A 183 -21.56 3.72 -14.54
C PRO A 183 -22.57 4.19 -15.60
N ILE A 184 -22.37 3.77 -16.86
CA ILE A 184 -23.28 4.08 -17.98
C ILE A 184 -24.18 2.88 -18.38
N GLY A 185 -23.94 1.71 -17.81
CA GLY A 185 -24.58 0.46 -18.20
C GLY A 185 -26.06 0.35 -17.78
N LYS A 186 -26.82 -0.50 -18.49
CA LYS A 186 -28.24 -0.80 -18.23
C LYS A 186 -28.49 -1.51 -16.91
N ASP A 187 -27.48 -2.19 -16.37
CA ASP A 187 -27.58 -2.90 -15.10
C ASP A 187 -27.58 -1.94 -13.90
N TRP A 188 -27.04 -0.74 -14.08
CA TRP A 188 -26.92 0.28 -13.04
C TRP A 188 -27.89 1.45 -13.22
N ASN A 189 -28.34 1.71 -14.45
CA ASN A 189 -29.21 2.85 -14.78
C ASN A 189 -30.50 2.40 -15.49
N PRO A 190 -31.63 3.11 -15.29
CA PRO A 190 -32.86 2.84 -16.01
C PRO A 190 -32.71 3.14 -17.51
N ILE A 191 -33.54 2.48 -18.33
CA ILE A 191 -33.43 2.50 -19.80
C ILE A 191 -33.44 3.92 -20.36
N GLY A 192 -34.30 4.82 -19.87
CA GLY A 192 -34.37 6.21 -20.34
C GLY A 192 -33.06 6.97 -20.12
N VAL A 193 -32.49 6.85 -18.93
CA VAL A 193 -31.21 7.50 -18.59
C VAL A 193 -30.07 6.92 -19.43
N VAL A 194 -30.05 5.62 -19.68
CA VAL A 194 -29.05 5.01 -20.57
C VAL A 194 -29.19 5.54 -22.00
N GLN A 195 -30.42 5.68 -22.51
CA GLN A 195 -30.66 6.25 -23.84
C GLN A 195 -30.17 7.70 -23.93
N GLU A 196 -30.34 8.49 -22.86
CA GLU A 196 -29.85 9.87 -22.79
C GLU A 196 -28.32 9.93 -22.69
N LEU A 197 -27.71 9.16 -21.79
CA LEU A 197 -26.25 9.14 -21.57
C LEU A 197 -25.48 8.61 -22.78
N CYS A 198 -26.03 7.61 -23.48
CA CYS A 198 -25.41 7.04 -24.68
C CYS A 198 -25.81 7.73 -25.98
N LYS A 199 -26.57 8.84 -25.93
CA LYS A 199 -26.96 9.60 -27.11
C LYS A 199 -25.72 10.27 -27.73
N PRO A 200 -25.38 10.01 -29.00
CA PRO A 200 -24.24 10.65 -29.65
C PRO A 200 -24.53 12.14 -29.89
N SER A 201 -23.48 12.96 -29.88
CA SER A 201 -23.58 14.40 -30.13
C SER A 201 -24.11 14.72 -31.53
N VAL A 202 -23.71 13.92 -32.54
CA VAL A 202 -24.15 14.09 -33.92
C VAL A 202 -24.96 12.86 -34.35
N VAL A 203 -26.20 13.09 -34.75
CA VAL A 203 -27.08 12.08 -35.34
C VAL A 203 -27.37 12.49 -36.76
N THR A 204 -27.07 11.62 -37.73
CA THR A 204 -27.41 11.81 -39.14
C THR A 204 -28.52 10.86 -39.54
N GLN A 205 -29.45 11.32 -40.37
CA GLN A 205 -30.50 10.48 -40.91
C GLN A 205 -30.01 9.77 -42.18
N GLY A 206 -30.12 8.45 -42.21
CA GLY A 206 -29.78 7.65 -43.39
C GLY A 206 -30.72 7.97 -44.55
N GLY A 207 -30.20 7.99 -45.78
CA GLY A 207 -31.02 8.18 -46.98
C GLY A 207 -31.28 9.64 -47.38
N ARG A 208 -30.82 10.62 -46.59
CA ARG A 208 -30.87 12.04 -46.97
C ARG A 208 -29.47 12.63 -47.12
N THR A 209 -29.22 13.30 -48.25
CA THR A 209 -27.97 14.05 -48.45
C THR A 209 -27.90 15.22 -47.48
N ILE A 210 -26.82 15.29 -46.69
CA ILE A 210 -26.54 16.41 -45.80
C ILE A 210 -26.19 17.62 -46.66
N ARG A 211 -27.10 18.59 -46.72
CA ARG A 211 -26.86 19.86 -47.40
C ARG A 211 -26.05 20.79 -46.48
N PRO A 212 -25.21 21.67 -47.03
CA PRO A 212 -24.56 22.70 -46.24
C PRO A 212 -25.63 23.59 -45.58
N MET A 213 -25.29 24.19 -44.44
CA MET A 213 -26.19 25.10 -43.75
C MET A 213 -26.31 26.41 -44.53
N ASP A 214 -27.54 26.91 -44.65
CA ASP A 214 -27.81 28.21 -45.25
C ASP A 214 -27.46 29.34 -44.27
N LYS A 215 -26.79 30.39 -44.77
CA LYS A 215 -26.27 31.48 -43.91
C LYS A 215 -27.39 32.23 -43.19
N GLU A 216 -28.54 32.39 -43.84
CA GLU A 216 -29.70 33.11 -43.29
C GLU A 216 -30.30 32.36 -42.10
N ASP A 217 -30.42 31.03 -42.20
CA ASP A 217 -31.00 30.19 -41.15
C ASP A 217 -30.09 30.03 -39.93
N VAL A 218 -28.77 29.94 -40.16
CA VAL A 218 -27.76 29.92 -39.09
C VAL A 218 -27.77 31.23 -38.30
N LEU A 219 -27.82 32.37 -39.00
CA LEU A 219 -27.83 33.70 -38.36
C LEU A 219 -29.14 33.98 -37.63
N ALA A 220 -30.27 33.46 -38.13
CA ALA A 220 -31.57 33.59 -37.48
C ALA A 220 -31.74 32.67 -36.26
N GLY A 221 -30.79 31.76 -36.00
CA GLY A 221 -30.91 30.75 -34.93
C GLY A 221 -32.05 29.75 -35.14
N LYS A 222 -32.62 29.70 -36.35
CA LYS A 222 -33.78 28.86 -36.72
C LYS A 222 -33.30 27.59 -37.40
N LEU A 223 -32.48 26.80 -36.71
CA LEU A 223 -32.21 25.43 -37.12
C LEU A 223 -33.23 24.53 -36.41
N ALA A 224 -34.46 24.53 -36.91
CA ALA A 224 -35.43 23.51 -36.53
C ALA A 224 -34.99 22.19 -37.18
N LEU A 225 -34.87 21.12 -36.39
CA LEU A 225 -34.82 19.78 -36.94
C LEU A 225 -36.22 19.50 -37.47
N ASP A 226 -36.36 19.38 -38.80
CA ASP A 226 -37.59 18.89 -39.42
C ASP A 226 -37.94 17.55 -38.75
N THR A 227 -38.99 17.58 -37.94
CA THR A 227 -39.54 16.41 -37.26
C THR A 227 -40.70 15.92 -38.12
N ASP A 228 -40.37 15.09 -39.10
CA ASP A 228 -41.34 14.29 -39.86
C ASP A 228 -41.67 12.98 -39.12
#